data_AF-A0A137Q2A1-F1
#
_entry.id   AF-A0A137Q2A1-F1
#
_cell.length_a   1.000
_cell.length_b   1.000
_cell.length_c   1.000
_cell.angle_alpha   90.00
_cell.angle_beta   90.00
_cell.angle_gamma   90.00
#
_symmetry.space_group_name_H-M   'P 1'
#
loop_
_entity.id
_entity.type
_entity.pdbx_description
1 polymer ?
#
loop_
_entity_poly.entity_id
_entity_poly.type
_entity_poly.pdbx_seq_one_letter_code
_entity_poly.pdbx_strand_id
1 'polypeptide(L)' 'EPYDFGIDNKHEWFVDKLIGHKFNGHNYKNLEFKVHWSTGDTTWELYHTCKDLTALDRYLELRGVSKVAQLPWIRS' A
#
# COMPACT_ATOMS: atom_id res chain seq x y z
N GLU A 1 10.40 29.40 18.21
CA GLU A 1 11.24 28.55 17.34
C GLU A 1 10.32 27.93 16.28
N PRO A 2 10.62 28.00 14.97
CA PRO A 2 9.78 27.37 13.96
C PRO A 2 10.08 25.87 13.93
N TYR A 3 9.05 25.07 14.24
CA TYR A 3 9.10 23.62 14.24
C TYR A 3 9.25 23.12 12.80
N ASP A 4 10.45 22.69 12.44
CA ASP A 4 10.71 21.98 11.18
C ASP A 4 10.25 20.53 11.36
N PHE A 5 8.99 20.25 10.97
CA PHE A 5 8.53 18.87 10.81
C PHE A 5 9.19 18.32 9.55
N GLY A 6 10.45 17.89 9.66
CA GLY A 6 11.12 17.09 8.64
C GLY A 6 10.14 16.04 8.14
N ILE A 7 9.71 16.20 6.90
CA ILE A 7 8.78 15.31 6.21
C ILE A 7 9.62 14.12 5.75
N ASP A 8 10.05 13.30 6.70
CA ASP A 8 10.74 12.05 6.42
C ASP A 8 10.05 10.99 7.28
N ASN A 9 9.36 10.06 6.63
CA ASN A 9 8.74 8.86 7.22
C ASN A 9 7.44 9.00 8.04
N LYS A 10 6.67 10.09 7.90
CA LYS A 10 5.34 10.16 8.56
C LYS A 10 4.30 9.18 8.00
N HIS A 11 4.48 8.63 6.80
CA HIS A 11 3.42 7.83 6.17
C HIS A 11 3.31 6.40 6.72
N GLU A 12 4.40 5.77 7.15
CA GLU A 12 4.35 4.39 7.65
C GLU A 12 3.56 4.24 8.96
N TRP A 13 3.58 5.26 9.82
CA TRP A 13 2.99 5.17 11.17
C TRP A 13 1.45 5.21 11.17
N PHE A 14 0.83 5.65 10.08
CA PHE A 14 -0.63 5.73 9.98
C PHE A 14 -1.27 4.58 9.21
N VAL A 15 -0.48 3.70 8.59
CA VAL A 15 -1.02 2.58 7.82
C VAL A 15 -1.31 1.41 8.76
N ASP A 16 -2.58 1.08 8.93
CA ASP A 16 -3.02 -0.07 9.72
C ASP A 16 -2.76 -1.37 8.94
N LYS A 17 -3.34 -1.46 7.74
CA LYS A 17 -3.19 -2.63 6.85
C LYS A 17 -3.61 -2.33 5.42
N LEU A 18 -3.16 -3.17 4.50
CA LEU A 18 -3.70 -3.20 3.14
C LEU A 18 -4.88 -4.18 3.13
N ILE A 19 -6.03 -3.72 2.64
CA ILE A 19 -7.25 -4.51 2.60
C ILE A 19 -7.61 -4.98 1.19
N GLY A 20 -6.89 -4.49 0.18
CA GLY A 20 -7.13 -4.90 -1.20
C GLY A 20 -6.12 -4.32 -2.16
N HIS A 21 -6.24 -4.76 -3.42
CA HIS A 21 -5.45 -4.27 -4.54
C HIS A 21 -6.32 -4.29 -5.79
N LYS A 22 -6.02 -3.40 -6.74
CA LYS A 22 -6.64 -3.37 -8.06
C LYS A 22 -5.57 -3.01 -9.09
N PHE A 23 -5.70 -3.58 -10.28
CA PHE A 23 -4.84 -3.22 -11.41
C PHE A 23 -5.55 -2.17 -12.25
N ASN A 24 -4.98 -0.98 -12.35
CA ASN A 24 -5.49 0.07 -13.23
C ASN A 24 -4.85 -0.05 -14.62
N GLY A 25 -5.33 -1.04 -15.39
CA GLY A 25 -4.86 -1.35 -16.74
C GLY A 25 -3.98 -2.59 -16.82
N HIS A 26 -3.12 -2.65 -17.83
CA HIS A 26 -2.38 -3.86 -18.21
C HIS A 26 -0.98 -3.99 -17.59
N ASN A 27 -0.66 -3.21 -16.56
CA ASN A 27 0.68 -3.19 -15.98
C ASN A 27 0.66 -3.15 -14.45
N TYR A 28 1.57 -3.88 -13.81
CA TYR A 28 1.83 -3.84 -12.37
C TYR A 28 2.27 -2.46 -11.88
N LYS A 29 2.78 -1.59 -12.78
CA LYS A 29 3.09 -0.20 -12.45
C LYS A 29 1.87 0.63 -12.06
N ASN A 30 0.69 0.24 -12.53
CA ASN A 30 -0.59 0.87 -12.20
C ASN A 30 -1.35 0.07 -11.13
N LEU A 31 -0.63 -0.76 -10.37
CA LEU A 31 -1.20 -1.46 -9.24
C LEU A 31 -1.46 -0.43 -8.13
N GLU A 32 -2.71 -0.33 -7.75
CA GLU A 32 -3.15 0.48 -6.61
C GLU A 32 -3.53 -0.47 -5.48
N PHE A 33 -3.14 -0.13 -4.27
CA PHE A 33 -3.53 -0.82 -3.08
C PHE A 33 -4.51 0.01 -2.26
N LYS A 34 -5.48 -0.68 -1.68
CA LYS A 34 -6.44 -0.08 -0.76
C LYS A 34 -5.83 -0.11 0.64
N VAL A 35 -5.36 1.05 1.08
CA VAL A 35 -4.74 1.26 2.38
C VAL A 35 -5.83 1.63 3.38
N HIS A 36 -5.92 0.85 4.45
CA HIS A 36 -6.72 1.18 5.63
C HIS A 36 -5.81 1.91 6.61
N TRP A 37 -6.19 3.12 6.99
CA TRP A 37 -5.45 3.97 7.90
C TRP A 37 -5.91 3.74 9.34
N SER A 38 -5.04 3.96 10.31
CA SER A 38 -5.37 3.88 11.73
C SER A 38 -6.42 4.91 12.16
N THR A 39 -6.66 5.95 11.34
CA THR A 39 -7.74 6.93 11.54
C THR A 39 -9.13 6.37 11.20
N GLY A 40 -9.20 5.19 10.57
CA GLY A 40 -10.44 4.59 10.05
C GLY A 40 -10.75 4.97 8.61
N ASP A 41 -9.96 5.87 8.01
CA ASP A 41 -10.06 6.18 6.59
C ASP A 41 -9.51 5.07 5.72
N THR A 42 -9.92 5.08 4.45
CA THR A 42 -9.38 4.16 3.46
C THR A 42 -9.11 4.89 2.16
N THR A 43 -7.87 4.82 1.67
CA THR A 43 -7.48 5.43 0.39
C THR A 43 -6.90 4.41 -0.57
N TRP A 44 -6.83 4.77 -1.85
CA TRP A 44 -6.14 3.98 -2.87
C TRP A 44 -4.79 4.63 -3.15
N GLU A 45 -3.73 3.94 -2.76
CA GLU A 45 -2.35 4.37 -2.94
C GLU A 45 -1.68 3.55 -4.05
N LEU A 46 -0.77 4.17 -4.79
CA LEU A 46 -0.02 3.47 -5.83
C LEU A 46 1.01 2.53 -5.20
N TYR A 47 1.32 1.42 -5.89
CA TYR A 47 2.33 0.46 -5.45
C TYR A 47 3.67 1.12 -5.09
N HIS A 48 4.09 2.15 -5.83
CA HIS A 48 5.36 2.84 -5.55
C HIS A 48 5.39 3.53 -4.18
N THR A 49 4.23 3.97 -3.68
CA THR A 49 4.06 4.54 -2.35
C THR A 49 3.98 3.44 -1.30
N CYS A 50 3.37 2.31 -1.64
CA CYS A 50 3.20 1.19 -0.73
C CYS A 50 4.40 0.24 -0.64
N LYS A 51 5.37 0.31 -1.56
CA LYS A 51 6.47 -0.66 -1.68
C LYS A 51 7.36 -0.71 -0.44
N ASP A 52 7.50 0.41 0.26
CA ASP A 52 8.32 0.55 1.47
C ASP A 52 7.52 0.30 2.75
N LEU A 53 6.20 0.06 2.65
CA LEU A 53 5.35 -0.17 3.82
C LEU A 53 5.50 -1.61 4.32
N THR A 54 5.77 -1.77 5.61
CA THR A 54 5.72 -3.09 6.30
C THR A 54 4.35 -3.78 6.14
N ALA A 55 3.27 -3.00 6.00
CA ALA A 55 1.93 -3.53 5.74
C ALA A 55 1.85 -4.32 4.43
N LEU A 56 2.64 -3.95 3.40
CA LEU A 56 2.64 -4.63 2.11
C LEU A 56 3.22 -6.03 2.22
N ASP A 57 4.33 -6.16 2.92
CA ASP A 57 4.96 -7.46 3.17
C ASP A 57 3.97 -8.42 3.83
N ARG A 58 3.33 -7.98 4.92
CA ARG A 58 2.27 -8.73 5.62
C ARG A 58 1.11 -9.10 4.70
N TYR A 59 0.68 -8.19 3.83
CA TYR A 59 -0.40 -8.45 2.89
C TYR A 59 -0.02 -9.52 1.84
N LEU A 60 1.22 -9.50 1.36
CA LEU A 60 1.75 -10.49 0.43
C LEU A 60 1.89 -11.86 1.12
N GLU A 61 2.41 -11.90 2.35
CA GLU A 61 2.48 -13.11 3.18
C GLU A 61 1.10 -13.74 3.40
N LEU A 62 0.10 -12.92 3.75
CA LEU A 62 -1.30 -13.37 3.92
C LEU A 62 -1.90 -13.94 2.63
N ARG A 63 -1.42 -13.47 1.46
CA ARG A 63 -1.81 -13.98 0.15
C ARG A 63 -0.95 -15.16 -0.32
N GLY A 64 0.06 -15.56 0.44
CA GLY A 64 1.00 -16.61 0.08
C GLY A 64 1.89 -16.27 -1.12
N VAL A 65 2.10 -14.99 -1.39
CA VAL A 65 2.94 -14.50 -2.49
C VAL A 65 4.12 -13.71 -1.93
N SER A 66 5.25 -13.70 -2.64
CA SER A 66 6.42 -12.91 -2.22
C SER A 66 6.55 -11.61 -3.00
N LYS A 67 5.84 -11.50 -4.13
CA LYS A 67 5.94 -10.35 -5.04
C LYS A 67 4.55 -9.95 -5.53
N VAL A 68 4.36 -8.64 -5.69
CA VAL A 68 3.13 -8.07 -6.26
C VAL A 68 2.82 -8.59 -7.67
N ALA A 69 3.83 -9.01 -8.43
CA ALA A 69 3.66 -9.60 -9.76
C ALA A 69 2.98 -10.99 -9.74
N GLN A 70 2.96 -11.65 -8.58
CA GLN A 70 2.29 -12.95 -8.38
C GLN A 70 0.84 -12.76 -7.88
N LEU A 71 0.43 -11.53 -7.56
CA LEU A 71 -0.95 -11.28 -7.17
C LEU A 71 -1.89 -11.60 -8.34
N PRO A 72 -3.01 -12.29 -8.08
CA PRO A 72 -3.99 -12.57 -9.12
C PRO A 72 -4.55 -11.25 -9.66
N TRP A 73 -4.72 -11.16 -10.97
CA TRP A 73 -5.37 -10.01 -11.59
C TRP A 73 -6.86 -10.07 -11.33
N ILE A 74 -7.27 -9.54 -10.19
CA ILE A 74 -8.68 -9.37 -9.86
C ILE A 74 -9.17 -8.16 -10.64
N ARG A 75 -9.76 -8.41 -11.81
CA ARG A 75 -10.58 -7.42 -12.51
C ARG A 75 -11.84 -7.23 -11.68
N SER A 76 -11.92 -6.11 -10.96
CA SER A 76 -13.16 -5.68 -10.33
C SER A 76 -14.11 -5.10 -11.37
#